data_AF-A0A521LBR9-F1
#
_entry.id   AF-A0A521LBR9-F1
#
_cell.length_a   1.000
_cell.length_b   1.000
_cell.length_c   1.000
_cell.angle_alpha   90.00
_cell.angle_beta   90.00
_cell.angle_gamma   90.00
#
_symmetry.space_group_name_H-M   'P 1'
#
loop_
_entity.id
_entity.type
_entity.pdbx_description
1 polymer ?
#
loop_
_entity_poly.entity_id
_entity_poly.type
_entity_poly.pdbx_seq_one_letter_code
_entity_poly.pdbx_strand_id
1 'polypeptide(L)'
;MSTLGAIEPIGGAVAQEAHGQLYIDLMRQAMAAKDLGLRPLAQKTGISKSRLGRILHPKLAERSPITMGEFRVLLEALDIDLLQAIIKVESIRDRQVSADERYVALIAMLANLFKELPGSLIEALAEIDGLDGSEVRREWAPRLKTVVIKRMVQEVTDVMRRREQIFEDRYDLRG
;
A
#
# COMPACT_ATOMS: atom_id res chain seq x y z
N MET A 1 -31.11 -13.57 -15.76
CA MET A 1 -30.25 -13.90 -14.61
C MET A 1 -28.82 -13.89 -15.09
N SER A 2 -28.12 -12.75 -14.93
CA SER A 2 -26.75 -12.58 -15.39
C SER A 2 -25.80 -13.02 -14.28
N THR A 3 -24.96 -14.01 -14.57
CA THR A 3 -23.89 -14.48 -13.70
C THR A 3 -22.90 -13.34 -13.50
N LEU A 4 -22.89 -12.76 -12.28
CA LEU A 4 -21.78 -11.97 -11.77
C LEU A 4 -20.50 -12.81 -11.98
N GLY A 5 -19.72 -12.44 -12.99
CA GLY A 5 -18.47 -13.11 -13.32
C GLY A 5 -17.60 -13.13 -12.07
N ALA A 6 -17.28 -14.33 -11.60
CA ALA A 6 -16.39 -14.53 -10.47
C ALA A 6 -15.12 -13.71 -10.72
N ILE A 7 -14.85 -12.77 -9.81
CA ILE A 7 -13.56 -12.09 -9.76
C ILE A 7 -12.57 -13.17 -9.36
N GLU A 8 -11.87 -13.76 -10.33
CA GLU A 8 -10.80 -14.71 -10.05
C GLU A 8 -9.78 -14.02 -9.13
N PRO A 9 -9.38 -14.66 -8.01
CA PRO A 9 -8.36 -14.11 -7.15
C PRO A 9 -7.04 -14.02 -7.93
N ILE A 10 -6.44 -12.84 -7.92
CA ILE A 10 -5.09 -12.62 -8.46
C ILE A 10 -4.11 -13.31 -7.49
N GLY A 11 -3.84 -14.59 -7.73
CA GLY A 11 -2.89 -15.41 -6.95
C GLY A 11 -3.55 -16.63 -6.32
N GLY A 12 -3.03 -17.82 -6.65
CA GLY A 12 -3.49 -19.09 -6.08
C GLY A 12 -3.20 -19.24 -4.59
N ALA A 13 -3.84 -20.22 -3.93
CA ALA A 13 -3.80 -20.43 -2.48
C ALA A 13 -2.37 -20.49 -1.87
N VAL A 14 -1.41 -21.04 -2.61
CA VAL A 14 0.01 -21.13 -2.20
C VAL A 14 0.70 -19.76 -2.20
N ALA A 15 0.30 -18.86 -3.10
CA ALA A 15 0.75 -17.46 -3.10
C ALA A 15 0.09 -16.66 -1.97
N GLN A 16 -1.19 -16.93 -1.66
CA GLN A 16 -1.90 -16.30 -0.53
C GLN A 16 -1.26 -16.63 0.84
N GLU A 17 -0.84 -17.88 1.06
CA GLU A 17 -0.11 -18.26 2.28
C GLU A 17 1.27 -17.61 2.37
N ALA A 18 2.00 -17.54 1.24
CA ALA A 18 3.30 -16.86 1.18
C ALA A 18 3.16 -15.35 1.44
N HIS A 19 2.12 -14.70 0.91
CA HIS A 19 1.89 -13.26 1.08
C HIS A 19 1.52 -12.93 2.53
N GLY A 20 0.71 -13.77 3.19
CA GLY A 20 0.37 -13.61 4.61
C GLY A 20 1.60 -13.48 5.53
N GLN A 21 2.69 -14.17 5.19
CA GLN A 21 3.93 -14.11 5.97
C GLN A 21 4.71 -12.81 5.78
N LEU A 22 4.68 -12.26 4.57
CA LEU A 22 5.30 -10.97 4.25
C LEU A 22 4.61 -9.85 5.01
N TYR A 23 3.29 -9.92 5.20
CA TYR A 23 2.55 -8.99 6.04
C TYR A 23 2.93 -9.07 7.52
N ILE A 24 3.10 -10.28 8.08
CA ILE A 24 3.56 -10.46 9.46
C ILE A 24 4.99 -9.92 9.62
N ASP A 25 5.86 -10.15 8.63
CA ASP A 25 7.22 -9.60 8.62
C ASP A 25 7.23 -8.07 8.58
N LEU A 26 6.35 -7.46 7.78
CA LEU A 26 6.14 -6.01 7.73
C LEU A 26 5.74 -5.48 9.12
N MET A 27 4.77 -6.14 9.79
CA MET A 27 4.34 -5.75 11.13
C MET A 27 5.47 -5.83 12.14
N ARG A 28 6.28 -6.90 12.11
CA ARG A 28 7.44 -7.06 12.99
C ARG A 28 8.52 -6.01 12.74
N GLN A 29 8.75 -5.63 11.48
CA GLN A 29 9.68 -4.54 11.14
C GLN A 29 9.17 -3.20 11.66
N ALA A 30 7.88 -2.91 11.49
CA ALA A 30 7.27 -1.69 12.02
C ALA A 30 7.33 -1.64 13.56
N MET A 31 7.11 -2.77 14.23
CA MET A 31 7.30 -2.87 15.68
C MET A 31 8.74 -2.55 16.09
N ALA A 32 9.73 -3.11 15.40
CA ALA A 32 11.14 -2.84 15.69
C ALA A 32 11.49 -1.36 15.47
N ALA A 33 11.02 -0.76 14.38
CA ALA A 33 11.26 0.65 14.07
C ALA A 33 10.61 1.61 15.09
N LYS A 34 9.52 1.19 15.74
CA LYS A 34 8.79 1.96 16.76
C LYS A 34 9.17 1.57 18.21
N ASP A 35 10.18 0.71 18.39
CA ASP A 35 10.54 0.10 19.68
C ASP A 35 9.33 -0.46 20.46
N LEU A 36 8.39 -1.09 19.75
CA LEU A 36 7.12 -1.53 20.29
C LEU A 36 7.14 -3.02 20.65
N GLY A 37 7.03 -3.33 21.94
CA GLY A 37 6.90 -4.71 22.43
C GLY A 37 5.47 -5.28 22.32
N LEU A 38 5.32 -6.59 22.58
CA LEU A 38 4.01 -7.27 22.55
C LEU A 38 3.02 -6.78 23.61
N ARG A 39 3.50 -6.29 24.75
CA ARG A 39 2.65 -5.81 25.86
C ARG A 39 1.92 -4.50 25.49
N PRO A 40 2.59 -3.43 25.05
CA PRO A 40 1.89 -2.22 24.59
C PRO A 40 1.04 -2.49 23.34
N LEU A 41 1.47 -3.38 22.44
CA LEU A 41 0.64 -3.76 21.29
C LEU A 41 -0.66 -4.48 21.71
N ALA A 42 -0.62 -5.36 22.72
CA ALA A 42 -1.81 -6.00 23.28
C ALA A 42 -2.80 -4.98 23.83
N GLN A 43 -2.31 -3.93 24.49
CA GLN A 43 -3.15 -2.85 25.01
C GLN A 43 -3.80 -2.04 23.88
N LYS A 44 -3.05 -1.72 22.82
CA LYS A 44 -3.58 -0.97 21.67
C LYS A 44 -4.61 -1.76 20.85
N THR A 45 -4.40 -3.06 20.70
CA THR A 45 -5.19 -3.92 19.78
C THR A 45 -6.34 -4.65 20.47
N GLY A 46 -6.32 -4.77 21.80
CA GLY A 46 -7.22 -5.67 22.54
C GLY A 46 -6.93 -7.16 22.32
N ILE A 47 -5.92 -7.52 21.52
CA ILE A 47 -5.52 -8.91 21.29
C ILE A 47 -4.59 -9.34 22.43
N SER A 48 -4.85 -10.51 23.03
CA SER A 48 -4.03 -10.98 24.15
C SER A 48 -2.56 -11.14 23.77
N LYS A 49 -1.64 -10.85 24.72
CA LYS A 49 -0.19 -11.02 24.51
C LYS A 49 0.18 -12.43 24.02
N SER A 50 -0.49 -13.47 24.52
CA SER A 50 -0.28 -14.87 24.10
C SER A 50 -0.68 -15.08 22.64
N ARG A 51 -1.82 -14.52 22.21
CA ARG A 51 -2.26 -14.60 20.81
C ARG A 51 -1.34 -13.80 19.89
N LEU A 52 -0.93 -12.59 20.28
CA LEU A 52 0.05 -11.79 19.55
C LEU A 52 1.40 -12.49 19.43
N GLY A 53 1.89 -13.12 20.49
CA GLY A 53 3.14 -13.88 20.46
C GLY A 53 3.12 -15.06 19.48
N ARG A 54 1.95 -15.68 19.30
CA ARG A 54 1.75 -16.74 18.30
C ARG A 54 1.58 -16.21 16.88
N ILE A 55 0.88 -15.10 16.68
CA ILE A 55 0.71 -14.49 15.34
C ILE A 55 2.05 -13.92 14.84
N LEU A 56 2.72 -13.13 15.68
CA LEU A 56 3.92 -12.37 15.33
C LEU A 56 5.21 -13.15 15.66
N HIS A 57 5.12 -14.47 15.73
CA HIS A 57 6.23 -15.31 16.16
C HIS A 57 7.44 -15.14 15.22
N PRO A 58 8.68 -15.06 15.75
CA PRO A 58 9.86 -14.87 14.92
C PRO A 58 10.07 -15.96 13.87
N LYS A 59 9.84 -17.21 14.27
CA LYS A 59 9.98 -18.38 13.41
C LYS A 59 8.67 -18.65 12.67
N LEU A 60 8.78 -18.79 11.35
CA LEU A 60 7.66 -19.03 10.45
C LEU A 60 6.82 -20.26 10.85
N ALA A 61 7.47 -21.39 11.11
CA ALA A 61 6.80 -22.66 11.44
C ALA A 61 6.00 -22.62 12.75
N GLU A 62 6.25 -21.63 13.61
CA GLU A 62 5.60 -21.48 14.91
C GLU A 62 4.49 -20.40 14.87
N ARG A 63 4.25 -19.77 13.71
CA ARG A 63 3.21 -18.75 13.55
C ARG A 63 1.83 -19.37 13.50
N SER A 64 0.91 -18.82 14.28
CA SER A 64 -0.52 -19.12 14.13
C SER A 64 -1.15 -18.28 13.02
N PRO A 65 -2.14 -18.82 12.28
CA PRO A 65 -2.90 -18.06 11.32
C PRO A 65 -3.54 -16.81 11.93
N ILE A 66 -3.47 -15.70 11.20
CA ILE A 66 -4.07 -14.42 11.54
C ILE A 66 -5.44 -14.31 10.88
N THR A 67 -6.44 -13.80 11.59
CA THR A 67 -7.74 -13.47 10.99
C THR A 67 -7.72 -12.10 10.33
N MET A 68 -8.64 -11.83 9.40
CA MET A 68 -8.76 -10.51 8.76
C MET A 68 -9.04 -9.38 9.78
N GLY A 69 -9.82 -9.66 10.84
CA GLY A 69 -10.06 -8.71 11.92
C GLY A 69 -8.79 -8.38 12.70
N GLU A 70 -8.04 -9.40 13.12
CA GLU A 70 -6.75 -9.22 13.79
C GLU A 70 -5.75 -8.48 12.91
N PHE A 71 -5.71 -8.80 11.61
CA PHE A 71 -4.85 -8.14 10.63
C PHE A 71 -5.12 -6.65 10.54
N ARG A 72 -6.40 -6.24 10.39
CA ARG A 72 -6.78 -4.83 10.31
C ARG A 72 -6.42 -4.06 11.57
N VAL A 73 -6.75 -4.60 12.75
CA VAL A 73 -6.47 -3.95 14.03
C VAL A 73 -4.96 -3.85 14.29
N LEU A 74 -4.18 -4.84 13.85
CA LEU A 74 -2.72 -4.79 13.95
C LEU A 74 -2.10 -3.72 13.03
N LEU A 75 -2.58 -3.60 11.80
CA LEU A 75 -2.13 -2.53 10.89
C LEU A 75 -2.44 -1.16 11.47
N GLU A 76 -3.66 -0.95 11.95
CA GLU A 76 -4.10 0.31 12.57
C GLU A 76 -3.27 0.66 13.81
N ALA A 77 -3.05 -0.30 14.72
CA ALA A 77 -2.24 -0.06 15.93
C ALA A 77 -0.75 0.26 15.65
N LEU A 78 -0.27 -0.09 14.45
CA LEU A 78 1.08 0.20 13.95
C LEU A 78 1.13 1.45 13.06
N ASP A 79 0.01 2.15 12.87
CA ASP A 79 -0.16 3.28 11.95
C ASP A 79 0.25 2.93 10.50
N ILE A 80 -0.11 1.71 10.07
CA ILE A 80 0.14 1.23 8.71
C ILE A 80 -1.18 1.21 7.97
N ASP A 81 -1.27 1.97 6.88
CA ASP A 81 -2.43 1.91 6.00
C ASP A 81 -2.46 0.59 5.21
N LEU A 82 -3.66 0.06 4.95
CA LEU A 82 -3.82 -1.22 4.24
C LEU A 82 -3.24 -1.17 2.82
N LEU A 83 -3.44 -0.08 2.07
CA LEU A 83 -2.86 0.05 0.73
C LEU A 83 -1.34 0.21 0.81
N GLN A 84 -0.82 0.92 1.82
CA GLN A 84 0.64 0.95 2.05
C GLN A 84 1.21 -0.45 2.31
N ALA A 85 0.52 -1.27 3.12
CA ALA A 85 0.94 -2.64 3.40
C ALA A 85 0.96 -3.49 2.13
N ILE A 86 -0.11 -3.40 1.32
CA ILE A 86 -0.20 -4.10 0.03
C ILE A 86 0.92 -3.66 -0.91
N ILE A 87 1.10 -2.35 -1.11
CA ILE A 87 2.14 -1.83 -2.01
C ILE A 87 3.53 -2.29 -1.55
N LYS A 88 3.82 -2.27 -0.24
CA LYS A 88 5.11 -2.75 0.29
C LYS A 88 5.33 -4.23 -0.01
N VAL A 89 4.35 -5.08 0.29
CA VAL A 89 4.47 -6.53 0.11
C VAL A 89 4.57 -6.92 -1.37
N GLU A 90 3.80 -6.25 -2.24
CA GLU A 90 3.74 -6.60 -3.66
C GLU A 90 4.87 -5.97 -4.49
N SER A 91 5.35 -4.78 -4.11
CA SER A 91 6.29 -3.99 -4.93
C SER A 91 7.74 -4.10 -4.48
N ILE A 92 7.99 -4.43 -3.21
CA ILE A 92 9.35 -4.46 -2.65
C ILE A 92 9.68 -5.87 -2.17
N ARG A 93 10.47 -6.57 -2.98
CA ARG A 93 11.00 -7.90 -2.63
C ARG A 93 12.26 -7.82 -1.77
N ASP A 94 12.97 -6.68 -1.78
CA ASP A 94 14.21 -6.47 -1.02
C ASP A 94 13.99 -5.65 0.26
N ARG A 95 14.38 -6.23 1.39
CA ARG A 95 14.23 -5.61 2.72
C ARG A 95 15.05 -4.33 2.89
N GLN A 96 16.18 -4.16 2.19
CA GLN A 96 16.97 -2.92 2.26
C GLN A 96 16.30 -1.76 1.52
N VAL A 97 15.61 -2.03 0.41
CA VAL A 97 14.85 -1.02 -0.35
C VAL A 97 13.63 -0.52 0.45
N SER A 98 13.02 -1.38 1.27
CA SER A 98 11.87 -1.04 2.13
C SER A 98 12.17 0.00 3.21
N ALA A 99 13.44 0.11 3.62
CA ALA A 99 13.87 1.00 4.70
C ALA A 99 14.39 2.36 4.22
N ASP A 100 14.63 2.54 2.92
CA ASP A 100 15.09 3.81 2.37
C ASP A 100 13.93 4.83 2.35
N GLU A 101 14.16 5.98 3.00
CA GLU A 101 13.16 7.03 3.26
C GLU A 101 12.47 7.52 1.98
N ARG A 102 13.16 7.49 0.84
CA ARG A 102 12.60 7.88 -0.46
C ARG A 102 11.45 6.97 -0.87
N TYR A 103 11.63 5.66 -0.69
CA TYR A 103 10.59 4.68 -1.01
C TYR A 103 9.48 4.71 0.03
N VAL A 104 9.77 4.96 1.31
CA VAL A 104 8.74 5.13 2.34
C VAL A 104 7.80 6.29 1.99
N ALA A 105 8.34 7.46 1.66
CA ALA A 105 7.56 8.62 1.27
C ALA A 105 6.77 8.40 -0.03
N LEU A 106 7.40 7.76 -1.03
CA LEU A 106 6.75 7.41 -2.29
C LEU A 106 5.56 6.47 -2.05
N ILE A 107 5.71 5.44 -1.23
CA ILE A 107 4.64 4.48 -0.95
C ILE A 107 3.48 5.13 -0.20
N ALA A 108 3.78 6.00 0.77
CA ALA A 108 2.75 6.74 1.48
C ALA A 108 1.96 7.65 0.51
N MET A 109 2.67 8.35 -0.38
CA MET A 109 2.05 9.16 -1.43
C MET A 109 1.17 8.31 -2.37
N LEU A 110 1.69 7.18 -2.86
CA LEU A 110 0.95 6.27 -3.73
C LEU A 110 -0.32 5.73 -3.05
N ALA A 111 -0.21 5.28 -1.80
CA ALA A 111 -1.36 4.78 -1.06
C ALA A 111 -2.44 5.85 -0.91
N ASN A 112 -2.07 7.10 -0.61
CA ASN A 112 -3.02 8.21 -0.54
C ASN A 112 -3.67 8.50 -1.89
N LEU A 113 -2.89 8.54 -2.98
CA LEU A 113 -3.43 8.70 -4.34
C LEU A 113 -4.45 7.62 -4.69
N PHE A 114 -4.15 6.35 -4.38
CA PHE A 114 -5.02 5.22 -4.69
C PHE A 114 -6.28 5.14 -3.82
N LYS A 115 -6.37 5.85 -2.68
CA LYS A 115 -7.60 5.90 -1.87
C LYS A 115 -8.72 6.64 -2.59
N GLU A 116 -8.38 7.75 -3.24
CA GLU A 116 -9.37 8.65 -3.85
C GLU A 116 -9.60 8.32 -5.32
N LEU A 117 -8.55 7.84 -6.02
CA LEU A 117 -8.59 7.62 -7.46
C LEU A 117 -9.75 6.70 -7.94
N PRO A 118 -10.04 5.54 -7.31
CA PRO A 118 -11.13 4.68 -7.77
C PRO A 118 -12.50 5.37 -7.70
N GLY A 119 -12.76 6.13 -6.63
CA GLY A 119 -14.02 6.87 -6.46
C GLY A 119 -14.18 7.93 -7.54
N SER A 120 -13.15 8.75 -7.72
CA SER A 120 -13.15 9.82 -8.73
C SER A 120 -13.27 9.28 -10.16
N LEU A 121 -12.69 8.11 -10.46
CA LEU A 121 -12.86 7.47 -11.76
C LEU A 121 -14.28 6.95 -11.96
N ILE A 122 -14.93 6.38 -10.94
CA ILE A 122 -16.32 5.94 -11.01
C ILE A 122 -17.24 7.15 -11.26
N GLU A 123 -17.04 8.24 -10.53
CA GLU A 123 -17.80 9.49 -10.70
C GLU A 123 -17.63 10.05 -12.11
N ALA A 124 -16.38 10.18 -12.58
CA ALA A 124 -16.11 10.67 -13.93
C ALA A 124 -16.70 9.79 -15.04
N LEU A 125 -16.76 8.46 -14.84
CA LEU A 125 -17.40 7.55 -15.79
C LEU A 125 -18.94 7.68 -15.77
N ALA A 126 -19.53 7.96 -14.61
CA ALA A 126 -20.98 8.15 -14.48
C ALA A 126 -21.49 9.43 -15.16
N GLU A 127 -20.62 10.43 -15.35
CA GLU A 127 -20.94 11.67 -16.06
C GLU A 127 -20.88 11.55 -17.59
N ILE A 128 -20.36 10.44 -18.14
CA ILE A 128 -20.30 10.21 -19.58
C ILE A 128 -21.64 9.66 -20.06
N ASP A 129 -22.44 10.53 -20.68
CA ASP A 129 -23.69 10.14 -21.32
C ASP A 129 -23.49 8.98 -22.31
N GLY A 130 -24.23 7.89 -22.09
CA GLY A 130 -24.22 6.71 -22.95
C GLY A 130 -23.22 5.62 -22.57
N LEU A 131 -22.51 5.73 -21.44
CA LEU A 131 -21.67 4.66 -20.90
C LEU A 131 -22.48 3.80 -19.91
N ASP A 132 -22.95 2.61 -20.33
CA ASP A 132 -23.74 1.72 -19.45
C ASP A 132 -22.87 0.77 -18.61
N GLY A 133 -21.55 0.86 -18.79
CA GLY A 133 -20.55 0.07 -18.06
C GLY A 133 -20.14 -1.21 -18.80
N SER A 134 -20.81 -1.58 -19.90
CA SER A 134 -20.41 -2.70 -20.75
C SER A 134 -19.16 -2.42 -21.60
N GLU A 135 -18.81 -1.15 -21.77
CA GLU A 135 -17.65 -0.69 -22.53
C GLU A 135 -16.34 -0.75 -21.74
N VAL A 136 -16.41 -0.78 -20.40
CA VAL A 136 -15.23 -0.83 -19.54
C VAL A 136 -14.61 -2.23 -19.59
N ARG A 137 -13.54 -2.39 -20.37
CA ARG A 137 -12.84 -3.66 -20.58
C ARG A 137 -11.59 -3.77 -19.71
N ARG A 138 -11.36 -4.97 -19.14
CA ARG A 138 -10.11 -5.29 -18.41
C ARG A 138 -8.84 -5.00 -19.22
N GLU A 139 -8.94 -5.12 -20.55
CA GLU A 139 -7.88 -4.86 -21.52
C GLU A 139 -7.41 -3.40 -21.56
N TRP A 140 -8.15 -2.45 -20.98
CA TRP A 140 -7.72 -1.06 -20.88
C TRP A 140 -6.65 -0.86 -19.80
N ALA A 141 -6.54 -1.78 -18.82
CA ALA A 141 -5.67 -1.64 -17.67
C ALA A 141 -4.19 -1.39 -18.03
N PRO A 142 -3.56 -2.11 -18.99
CA PRO A 142 -2.18 -1.83 -19.38
C PRO A 142 -1.98 -0.41 -19.95
N ARG A 143 -2.90 0.05 -20.80
CA ARG A 143 -2.82 1.38 -21.42
C ARG A 143 -2.98 2.49 -20.38
N LEU A 144 -4.00 2.37 -19.52
CA LEU A 144 -4.25 3.30 -18.42
C LEU A 144 -3.05 3.35 -17.46
N LYS A 145 -2.48 2.18 -17.10
CA LYS A 145 -1.26 2.10 -16.29
C LYS A 145 -0.11 2.91 -16.90
N THR A 146 0.15 2.76 -18.20
CA THR A 146 1.22 3.52 -18.87
C THR A 146 0.97 5.02 -18.84
N VAL A 147 -0.27 5.46 -19.08
CA VAL A 147 -0.64 6.89 -19.07
C VAL A 147 -0.47 7.47 -17.67
N VAL A 148 -0.98 6.79 -16.65
CA VAL A 148 -0.86 7.21 -15.24
C VAL A 148 0.60 7.33 -14.84
N ILE A 149 1.43 6.32 -15.09
CA ILE A 149 2.86 6.35 -14.75
C ILE A 149 3.56 7.54 -15.44
N LYS A 150 3.35 7.73 -16.74
CA LYS A 150 3.96 8.85 -17.48
C LYS A 150 3.56 10.19 -16.89
N ARG A 151 2.28 10.38 -16.58
CA ARG A 151 1.78 11.63 -15.98
C ARG A 151 2.37 11.86 -14.60
N MET A 152 2.45 10.84 -13.75
CA MET A 152 3.04 10.95 -12.42
C MET A 152 4.53 11.32 -12.47
N VAL A 153 5.32 10.68 -13.34
CA VAL A 153 6.74 11.01 -13.53
C VAL A 153 6.91 12.45 -14.00
N GLN A 154 6.07 12.89 -14.94
CA GLN A 154 6.08 14.25 -15.44
C GLN A 154 5.82 15.26 -14.31
N GLU A 155 4.74 15.08 -13.55
CA GLU A 155 4.38 15.99 -12.45
C GLU A 155 5.46 16.06 -11.36
N VAL A 156 6.07 14.93 -10.99
CA VAL A 156 7.18 14.90 -10.02
C VAL A 156 8.39 15.67 -10.58
N THR A 157 8.72 15.46 -11.85
CA THR A 157 9.83 16.16 -12.52
C THR A 157 9.58 17.68 -12.56
N ASP A 158 8.35 18.09 -12.85
CA ASP A 158 7.97 19.50 -12.91
C ASP A 158 7.97 20.16 -11.53
N VAL A 159 7.63 19.43 -10.47
CA VAL A 159 7.78 19.90 -9.09
C VAL A 159 9.26 20.07 -8.72
N MET A 160 10.13 19.12 -9.11
CA MET A 160 11.56 19.23 -8.84
C MET A 160 12.19 20.42 -9.58
N ARG A 161 11.88 20.60 -10.87
CA ARG A 161 12.37 21.74 -11.67
C ARG A 161 11.97 23.08 -11.04
N ARG A 162 10.72 23.21 -10.59
CA ARG A 162 10.24 24.41 -9.90
C ARG A 162 10.98 24.69 -8.59
N ARG A 163 11.35 23.65 -7.83
CA ARG A 163 12.15 23.80 -6.59
C ARG A 163 13.57 24.28 -6.86
N GLU A 164 14.19 23.77 -7.92
CA GLU A 164 15.54 24.16 -8.33
C GLU A 164 15.60 25.63 -8.76
N GLN A 165 14.63 26.08 -9.56
CA GLN A 165 14.48 27.49 -9.97
C GLN A 165 14.30 28.43 -8.76
N ILE A 166 13.46 28.07 -7.78
CA ILE A 166 13.27 28.87 -6.55
C ILE A 166 14.57 28.91 -5.71
N PHE A 167 15.37 27.86 -5.76
CA PHE A 167 16.64 27.81 -5.05
C PHE A 167 17.65 28.74 -5.73
N GLU A 168 17.85 28.62 -7.05
CA GLU A 168 18.72 29.50 -7.85
C GLU A 168 18.36 30.98 -7.69
N ASP A 169 17.08 31.35 -7.85
CA ASP A 169 16.60 32.73 -7.69
C ASP A 169 16.90 33.31 -6.28
N ARG A 170 16.94 32.47 -5.24
CA ARG A 170 17.18 32.90 -3.86
C ARG A 170 18.67 33.12 -3.55
N TYR A 171 19.58 32.49 -4.28
CA TYR A 171 21.03 32.65 -4.12
C TYR A 171 21.62 33.71 -5.06
N ASP A 172 21.01 33.96 -6.22
CA ASP A 172 21.39 35.07 -7.11
C ASP A 172 21.07 36.45 -6.52
N LEU A 173 20.12 36.54 -5.57
CA LEU A 173 19.81 37.79 -4.84
C LEU A 173 20.80 38.10 -3.69
N ARG A 174 21.87 37.31 -3.53
CA ARG A 174 22.93 37.52 -2.52
C ARG A 174 24.34 37.64 -3.11
N GLY A 175 24.47 37.62 -4.43
CA GLY A 175 25.72 37.85 -5.18
C GLY A 175 25.93 39.31 -5.54
#